data_AF-A0A6L8BCT3-F1
#
_entry.id   AF-A0A6L8BCT3-F1
#
_cell.length_a   1.000
_cell.length_b   1.000
_cell.length_c   1.000
_cell.angle_alpha   90.00
_cell.angle_beta   90.00
_cell.angle_gamma   90.00
#
_symmetry.space_group_name_H-M   'P 1'
#
loop_
_entity.id
_entity.type
_entity.pdbx_description
1 polymer ?
#
loop_
_entity_poly.entity_id
_entity_poly.type
_entity_poly.pdbx_seq_one_letter_code
_entity_poly.pdbx_strand_id
1 'polypeptide(L)'
;MKTAPSAYTRTYARARRHARTLADNYIRHTTIGDPQLDPVMEELSSMPPADLHRFIEAGIEGQDEVLRKAPRSLRNFFADLKEPEWLDYESFRPGIRAFHTNADLMLVAFVAGVLVEGFTTLIAKSFNLTGRVAHTKRRLQQNNRQLMEIFYPGGLERDGDGWKLSTRVRFVHCRIRALLARSEVWDREAWGTPIS
;
A
#
# COMPACT_ATOMS: atom_id res chain seq x y z
N MET A 1 -22.37 16.20 6.21
CA MET A 1 -20.90 16.34 6.30
C MET A 1 -20.38 15.05 6.92
N LYS A 2 -19.53 14.25 6.24
CA LYS A 2 -18.98 13.04 6.88
C LYS A 2 -18.18 13.46 8.10
N THR A 3 -18.53 12.94 9.27
CA THR A 3 -17.84 13.21 10.54
C THR A 3 -16.47 12.55 10.52
N ALA A 4 -15.46 13.20 11.12
CA ALA A 4 -14.14 12.60 11.29
C ALA A 4 -14.25 11.34 12.17
N PRO A 5 -13.41 10.32 11.97
CA PRO A 5 -13.37 9.20 12.91
C PRO A 5 -13.07 9.70 14.33
N SER A 6 -13.66 9.05 15.33
CA SER A 6 -13.77 9.60 16.68
C SER A 6 -12.42 9.93 17.31
N ALA A 7 -11.37 9.14 17.01
CA ALA A 7 -10.00 9.36 17.48
C ALA A 7 -9.35 10.66 16.95
N TYR A 8 -9.86 11.23 15.85
CA TYR A 8 -9.30 12.42 15.22
C TYR A 8 -10.11 13.69 15.50
N THR A 9 -11.28 13.62 16.14
CA THR A 9 -12.21 14.76 16.25
C THR A 9 -11.55 16.01 16.84
N ARG A 10 -10.82 15.87 17.95
CA ARG A 10 -10.17 16.99 18.64
C ARG A 10 -9.02 17.58 17.83
N THR A 11 -8.16 16.74 17.27
CA THR A 11 -7.00 17.17 16.48
C THR A 11 -7.44 17.78 15.16
N TYR A 12 -8.47 17.23 14.52
CA TYR A 12 -9.07 17.74 13.30
C TYR A 12 -9.58 19.17 13.47
N ALA A 13 -10.38 19.44 14.51
CA ALA A 13 -10.90 20.79 14.76
C ALA A 13 -9.77 21.82 14.95
N ARG A 14 -8.65 21.41 15.57
CA ARG A 14 -7.44 22.25 15.70
C ARG A 14 -6.73 22.43 14.36
N ALA A 15 -6.47 21.36 13.63
CA ALA A 15 -5.76 21.37 12.36
C ALA A 15 -6.50 22.23 11.31
N ARG A 16 -7.84 22.16 11.26
CA ARG A 16 -8.65 22.98 10.35
C ARG A 16 -8.48 24.48 10.54
N ARG A 17 -8.13 24.96 11.74
CA ARG A 17 -7.88 26.38 12.01
C ARG A 17 -6.57 26.88 11.40
N HIS A 18 -5.60 26.00 11.21
CA HIS A 18 -4.28 26.34 10.66
C HIS A 18 -4.17 26.00 9.17
N ALA A 19 -4.69 24.85 8.75
CA ALA A 19 -4.59 24.36 7.38
C ALA A 19 -5.83 23.54 7.00
N ARG A 20 -6.93 24.24 6.73
CA ARG A 20 -8.24 23.63 6.44
C ARG A 20 -8.18 22.55 5.36
N THR A 21 -7.63 22.86 4.20
CA THR A 21 -7.61 21.93 3.05
C THR A 21 -6.81 20.66 3.36
N LEU A 22 -5.64 20.79 4.00
CA LEU A 22 -4.83 19.63 4.37
C LEU A 22 -5.52 18.76 5.43
N ALA A 23 -6.12 19.40 6.44
CA ALA A 23 -6.87 18.69 7.48
C ALA A 23 -8.08 17.94 6.89
N ASP A 24 -8.83 18.59 6.00
CA ASP A 24 -9.99 18.00 5.32
C ASP A 24 -9.57 16.83 4.42
N ASN A 25 -8.47 16.97 3.69
CA ASN A 25 -7.91 15.90 2.88
C ASN A 25 -7.46 14.73 3.73
N TYR A 26 -6.74 14.96 4.83
CA TYR A 26 -6.27 13.90 5.71
C TYR A 26 -7.45 13.07 6.25
N ILE A 27 -8.45 13.73 6.84
CA ILE A 27 -9.66 13.05 7.38
C ILE A 27 -10.46 12.34 6.29
N ARG A 28 -10.54 12.91 5.08
CA ARG A 28 -11.19 12.21 3.97
C ARG A 28 -10.49 10.88 3.67
N HIS A 29 -9.16 10.89 3.62
CA HIS A 29 -8.37 9.72 3.25
C HIS A 29 -8.38 8.63 4.31
N THR A 30 -8.64 8.92 5.60
CA THR A 30 -8.82 7.86 6.62
C THR A 30 -10.00 6.92 6.36
N THR A 31 -10.83 7.19 5.34
CA THR A 31 -12.01 6.39 5.00
C THR A 31 -11.91 5.73 3.62
N ILE A 32 -10.87 6.01 2.85
CA ILE A 32 -10.70 5.53 1.47
C ILE A 32 -9.72 4.36 1.47
N GLY A 33 -10.14 3.19 0.97
CA GLY A 33 -9.25 2.04 0.77
C GLY A 33 -8.53 2.10 -0.58
N ASP A 34 -8.45 0.97 -1.29
CA ASP A 34 -8.05 0.95 -2.70
C ASP A 34 -9.31 0.87 -3.57
N PRO A 35 -9.84 2.00 -4.07
CA PRO A 35 -11.12 2.02 -4.78
C PRO A 35 -11.11 1.23 -6.09
N GLN A 36 -9.94 0.97 -6.67
CA GLN A 36 -9.81 0.17 -7.90
C GLN A 36 -9.75 -1.32 -7.58
N LEU A 37 -8.97 -1.70 -6.56
CA LEU A 37 -8.67 -3.10 -6.30
C LEU A 37 -9.60 -3.77 -5.28
N ASP A 38 -10.13 -3.03 -4.31
CA ASP A 38 -11.00 -3.59 -3.27
C ASP A 38 -12.25 -4.29 -3.86
N PRO A 39 -12.99 -3.70 -4.81
CA PRO A 39 -14.15 -4.37 -5.43
C PRO A 39 -13.77 -5.62 -6.24
N VAL A 40 -12.63 -5.58 -6.92
CA VAL A 40 -12.12 -6.72 -7.70
C VAL A 40 -11.80 -7.88 -6.76
N MET A 41 -11.11 -7.64 -5.66
CA MET A 41 -10.77 -8.70 -4.70
C MET A 41 -11.98 -9.21 -3.92
N GLU A 42 -13.02 -8.39 -3.75
CA GLU A 42 -14.30 -8.83 -3.18
C GLU A 42 -15.05 -9.78 -4.12
N GLU A 43 -15.15 -9.44 -5.41
CA GLU A 43 -15.72 -10.31 -6.46
C GLU A 43 -15.01 -11.66 -6.50
N LEU A 44 -13.69 -11.65 -6.38
CA LEU A 44 -12.84 -12.84 -6.44
C LEU A 44 -12.71 -13.59 -5.11
N SER A 45 -13.43 -13.20 -4.07
CA SER A 45 -13.26 -13.75 -2.72
C SER A 45 -13.62 -15.24 -2.59
N SER A 46 -14.44 -15.78 -3.51
CA SER A 46 -14.81 -17.21 -3.57
C SER A 46 -13.92 -18.03 -4.51
N MET A 47 -13.00 -17.40 -5.24
CA MET A 47 -12.08 -18.10 -6.15
C MET A 47 -11.11 -19.00 -5.36
N PRO A 48 -10.78 -20.20 -5.87
CA PRO A 48 -9.74 -21.03 -5.27
C PRO A 48 -8.43 -20.24 -5.08
N PRO A 49 -7.81 -20.25 -3.89
CA PRO A 49 -6.64 -19.43 -3.61
C PRO A 49 -5.46 -19.64 -4.57
N ALA A 50 -5.27 -20.87 -5.06
CA ALA A 50 -4.24 -21.20 -6.03
C ALA A 50 -4.47 -20.52 -7.39
N ASP A 51 -5.71 -20.52 -7.89
CA ASP A 51 -6.06 -19.86 -9.14
C ASP A 51 -5.95 -18.34 -9.04
N LEU A 52 -6.43 -17.78 -7.92
CA LEU A 52 -6.32 -16.34 -7.66
C LEU A 52 -4.85 -15.90 -7.61
N HIS A 53 -4.01 -16.65 -6.89
CA HIS A 53 -2.58 -16.36 -6.82
C HIS A 53 -1.92 -16.43 -8.21
N ARG A 54 -2.21 -17.49 -8.97
CA ARG A 54 -1.69 -17.67 -10.33
C ARG A 54 -2.07 -16.51 -11.25
N PHE A 55 -3.32 -16.05 -11.22
CA PHE A 55 -3.76 -14.95 -12.08
C PHE A 55 -3.21 -13.59 -11.66
N ILE A 56 -3.08 -13.33 -10.36
CA ILE A 56 -2.43 -12.10 -9.86
C ILE A 56 -0.96 -12.09 -10.27
N GLU A 57 -0.25 -13.20 -10.09
CA GLU A 57 1.14 -13.34 -10.51
C GLU A 57 1.28 -13.15 -12.03
N ALA A 58 0.41 -13.77 -12.82
CA ALA A 58 0.41 -13.60 -14.27
C ALA A 58 0.26 -12.13 -14.69
N GLY A 59 -0.60 -11.36 -14.03
CA GLY A 59 -0.75 -9.93 -14.34
C GLY A 59 0.42 -9.06 -13.87
N ILE A 60 1.09 -9.43 -12.77
CA ILE A 60 2.29 -8.73 -12.29
C ILE A 60 3.50 -9.03 -13.17
N GLU A 61 3.64 -10.27 -13.64
CA GLU A 61 4.78 -10.73 -14.43
C GLU A 61 4.58 -10.57 -15.95
N GLY A 62 3.45 -10.01 -16.40
CA GLY A 62 3.17 -9.80 -17.83
C GLY A 62 2.90 -11.09 -18.62
N GLN A 63 2.39 -12.14 -17.97
CA GLN A 63 2.07 -13.42 -18.60
C GLN A 63 0.69 -13.40 -19.27
N ASP A 64 0.59 -12.72 -20.41
CA ASP A 64 -0.67 -12.44 -21.10
C ASP A 64 -1.54 -13.67 -21.36
N GLU A 65 -0.95 -14.80 -21.78
CA GLU A 65 -1.71 -16.03 -22.07
C GLU A 65 -2.41 -16.62 -20.85
N VAL A 66 -1.80 -16.45 -19.67
CA VAL A 66 -2.39 -16.88 -18.39
C VAL A 66 -3.42 -15.84 -17.94
N LEU A 67 -3.08 -14.55 -18.03
CA LEU A 67 -3.96 -13.46 -17.62
C LEU A 67 -5.25 -13.41 -18.47
N ARG A 68 -5.21 -13.75 -19.77
CA ARG A 68 -6.41 -13.78 -20.63
C ARG A 68 -7.50 -14.73 -20.12
N LYS A 69 -7.13 -15.75 -19.34
CA LYS A 69 -8.04 -16.73 -18.72
C LYS A 69 -8.57 -16.27 -17.36
N ALA A 70 -8.05 -15.17 -16.82
CA ALA A 70 -8.51 -14.60 -15.55
C ALA A 70 -9.89 -13.93 -15.68
N PRO A 71 -10.63 -13.78 -14.57
CA PRO A 71 -11.88 -13.01 -14.55
C PRO A 71 -11.71 -11.61 -15.12
N ARG A 72 -12.78 -11.10 -15.74
CA ARG A 72 -12.76 -9.82 -16.44
C ARG A 72 -12.37 -8.66 -15.52
N SER A 73 -12.84 -8.65 -14.28
CA SER A 73 -12.51 -7.65 -13.26
C SER A 73 -11.00 -7.54 -13.01
N LEU A 74 -10.30 -8.67 -12.86
CA LEU A 74 -8.85 -8.70 -12.68
C LEU A 74 -8.10 -8.26 -13.95
N ARG A 75 -8.55 -8.70 -15.13
CA ARG A 75 -7.96 -8.26 -16.41
C ARG A 75 -8.08 -6.75 -16.60
N ASN A 76 -9.26 -6.19 -16.31
CA ASN A 76 -9.49 -4.75 -16.38
C ASN A 76 -8.59 -3.99 -15.40
N PHE A 77 -8.46 -4.48 -14.15
CA PHE A 77 -7.56 -3.87 -13.18
C PHE A 77 -6.14 -3.71 -13.72
N PHE A 78 -5.55 -4.78 -14.29
CA PHE A 78 -4.20 -4.70 -14.87
C PHE A 78 -4.12 -3.82 -16.12
N ALA A 79 -5.18 -3.80 -16.96
CA ALA A 79 -5.25 -2.93 -18.13
C ALA A 79 -5.35 -1.43 -17.75
N ASP A 80 -5.94 -1.13 -16.58
CA ASP A 80 -6.08 0.22 -16.04
C ASP A 80 -4.84 0.70 -15.27
N LEU A 81 -3.89 -0.18 -14.98
CA LEU A 81 -2.56 0.21 -14.47
C LEU A 81 -1.78 0.89 -15.59
N LYS A 82 -2.08 2.15 -15.88
CA LYS A 82 -1.35 2.98 -16.84
C LYS A 82 -0.50 3.99 -16.11
N GLU A 83 0.59 4.39 -16.75
CA GLU A 83 1.39 5.52 -16.29
C GLU A 83 0.53 6.79 -16.35
N PRO A 84 0.49 7.60 -15.28
CA PRO A 84 -0.24 8.85 -15.30
C PRO A 84 0.47 9.88 -16.18
N GLU A 85 -0.29 10.79 -16.79
CA GLU A 85 0.24 11.78 -17.75
C GLU A 85 1.32 12.71 -17.17
N TRP A 86 1.34 12.91 -15.85
CA TRP A 86 2.33 13.74 -15.17
C TRP A 86 3.64 13.01 -14.89
N LEU A 87 3.73 11.70 -15.17
CA LEU A 87 4.91 10.90 -14.86
C LEU A 87 6.10 11.32 -15.73
N ASP A 88 7.21 11.62 -15.08
CA ASP A 88 8.50 11.89 -15.73
C ASP A 88 9.60 11.06 -15.03
N TYR A 89 10.09 10.03 -15.71
CA TYR A 89 11.14 9.16 -15.18
C TYR A 89 12.48 9.89 -15.00
N GLU A 90 12.76 10.95 -15.75
CA GLU A 90 14.00 11.73 -15.59
C GLU A 90 14.03 12.44 -14.24
N SER A 91 12.86 12.86 -13.74
CA SER A 91 12.72 13.48 -12.43
C SER A 91 13.11 12.55 -11.26
N PHE A 92 13.19 11.24 -11.49
CA PHE A 92 13.56 10.26 -10.45
C PHE A 92 15.07 10.24 -10.19
N ARG A 93 15.87 10.55 -11.22
CA ARG A 93 17.33 10.37 -11.20
C ARG A 93 18.02 11.12 -10.04
N PRO A 94 17.68 12.38 -9.70
CA PRO A 94 18.27 13.05 -8.56
C PRO A 94 17.99 12.34 -7.22
N GLY A 95 16.75 11.86 -7.01
CA GLY A 95 16.35 11.14 -5.80
C GLY A 95 17.04 9.78 -5.67
N ILE A 96 17.12 9.04 -6.78
CA ILE A 96 17.87 7.77 -6.85
C ILE A 96 19.35 8.02 -6.52
N ARG A 97 20.00 9.01 -7.15
CA ARG A 97 21.39 9.34 -6.83
C ARG A 97 21.56 9.71 -5.37
N ALA A 98 20.71 10.57 -4.81
CA ALA A 98 20.77 10.97 -3.42
C ALA A 98 20.65 9.78 -2.46
N PHE A 99 19.75 8.84 -2.73
CA PHE A 99 19.61 7.61 -1.95
C PHE A 99 20.90 6.79 -1.96
N HIS A 100 21.48 6.52 -3.14
CA HIS A 100 22.71 5.72 -3.27
C HIS A 100 23.93 6.42 -2.68
N THR A 101 24.08 7.74 -2.89
CA THR A 101 25.19 8.52 -2.33
C THR A 101 25.17 8.55 -0.80
N ASN A 102 23.99 8.45 -0.18
CA ASN A 102 23.82 8.55 1.27
C ASN A 102 23.29 7.24 1.88
N ALA A 103 23.59 6.09 1.28
CA ALA A 103 22.97 4.81 1.64
C ALA A 103 23.20 4.41 3.12
N ASP A 104 24.35 4.76 3.69
CA ASP A 104 24.68 4.58 5.10
C ASP A 104 23.78 5.42 6.03
N LEU A 105 23.61 6.71 5.72
CA LEU A 105 22.72 7.60 6.46
C LEU A 105 21.25 7.18 6.30
N MET A 106 20.85 6.75 5.10
CA MET A 106 19.50 6.23 4.84
C MET A 106 19.21 4.98 5.68
N LEU A 107 20.18 4.07 5.81
CA LEU A 107 20.04 2.90 6.66
C LEU A 107 19.86 3.28 8.14
N VAL A 108 20.66 4.22 8.64
CA VAL A 108 20.53 4.71 10.02
C VAL A 108 19.17 5.37 10.24
N ALA A 109 18.75 6.27 9.36
CA ALA A 109 17.45 6.94 9.44
C ALA A 109 16.30 5.94 9.39
N PHE A 110 16.41 4.90 8.56
CA PHE A 110 15.41 3.86 8.44
C PHE A 110 15.28 3.03 9.73
N VAL A 111 16.40 2.54 10.28
CA VAL A 111 16.41 1.68 11.47
C VAL A 111 16.08 2.45 12.74
N ALA A 112 16.67 3.64 12.93
CA ALA A 112 16.54 4.41 14.16
C ALA A 112 15.28 5.29 14.19
N GLY A 113 14.79 5.74 13.04
CA GLY A 113 13.65 6.64 12.92
C GLY A 113 12.40 5.94 12.39
N VAL A 114 12.41 5.62 11.09
CA VAL A 114 11.20 5.21 10.35
C VAL A 114 10.56 3.96 10.94
N LEU A 115 11.34 2.93 11.28
CA LEU A 115 10.80 1.72 11.90
C LEU A 115 10.17 2.00 13.27
N VAL A 116 10.87 2.76 14.12
CA VAL A 116 10.39 3.08 15.47
C VAL A 116 9.09 3.88 15.39
N GLU A 117 9.08 4.97 14.61
CA GLU A 117 7.92 5.82 14.43
C GLU A 117 6.76 5.05 13.79
N GLY A 118 7.01 4.24 12.75
CA GLY A 118 5.98 3.46 12.08
C GLY A 118 5.19 2.55 13.03
N PHE A 119 5.87 1.93 14.00
CA PHE A 119 5.22 1.09 15.00
C PHE A 119 4.51 1.85 16.13
N THR A 120 4.59 3.19 16.16
CA THR A 120 3.72 4.03 17.01
C THR A 120 2.36 4.32 16.36
N THR A 121 2.17 3.92 15.10
CA THR A 121 0.94 4.17 14.33
C THR A 121 0.01 2.95 14.28
N LEU A 122 -1.10 3.05 13.54
CA LEU A 122 -2.02 1.94 13.26
C LEU A 122 -1.37 0.75 12.53
N ILE A 123 -0.16 0.91 11.96
CA ILE A 123 0.63 -0.18 11.39
C ILE A 123 0.84 -1.28 12.44
N ALA A 124 1.21 -0.92 13.68
CA ALA A 124 1.43 -1.92 14.72
C ALA A 124 0.17 -2.74 15.02
N LYS A 125 -1.01 -2.09 15.04
CA LYS A 125 -2.29 -2.78 15.23
C LYS A 125 -2.58 -3.74 14.09
N SER A 126 -2.38 -3.30 12.84
CA SER A 126 -2.50 -4.18 11.67
C SER A 126 -1.58 -5.40 11.77
N PHE A 127 -0.32 -5.22 12.18
CA PHE A 127 0.62 -6.33 12.36
C PHE A 127 0.19 -7.30 13.46
N ASN A 128 -0.28 -6.80 14.60
CA ASN A 128 -0.77 -7.62 15.71
C ASN A 128 -1.97 -8.46 15.29
N LEU A 129 -3.00 -7.83 14.72
CA LEU A 129 -4.25 -8.50 14.35
C LEU A 129 -4.11 -9.52 13.22
N THR A 130 -3.08 -9.36 12.37
CA THR A 130 -2.82 -10.27 11.25
C THR A 130 -1.80 -11.35 11.58
N GLY A 131 -1.37 -11.47 12.84
CA GLY A 131 -0.36 -12.43 13.29
C GLY A 131 1.03 -12.17 12.73
N ARG A 132 1.26 -11.02 12.09
CA ARG A 132 2.52 -10.68 11.41
C ARG A 132 3.66 -10.37 12.35
N VAL A 133 3.37 -10.09 13.63
CA VAL A 133 4.40 -9.91 14.68
C VAL A 133 5.29 -11.15 14.80
N ALA A 134 4.75 -12.36 14.64
CA ALA A 134 5.51 -13.61 14.66
C ALA A 134 6.45 -13.79 13.45
N HIS A 135 6.31 -12.97 12.41
CA HIS A 135 7.09 -13.04 11.17
C HIS A 135 7.89 -11.76 10.89
N THR A 136 8.23 -11.01 11.95
CA THR A 136 8.87 -9.69 11.84
C THR A 136 10.15 -9.70 10.99
N LYS A 137 11.02 -10.72 11.11
CA LYS A 137 12.23 -10.85 10.27
C LYS A 137 11.90 -10.88 8.77
N ARG A 138 10.97 -11.75 8.36
CA ARG A 138 10.54 -11.87 6.96
C ARG A 138 9.90 -10.59 6.46
N ARG A 139 9.10 -9.93 7.30
CA ARG A 139 8.46 -8.64 6.95
C ARG A 139 9.49 -7.52 6.78
N LEU A 140 10.51 -7.47 7.64
CA LEU A 140 11.62 -6.52 7.51
C LEU A 140 12.39 -6.75 6.21
N GLN A 141 12.71 -8.01 5.88
CA GLN A 141 13.36 -8.35 4.61
C GLN A 141 12.52 -7.93 3.39
N GLN A 142 11.21 -8.16 3.43
CA GLN A 142 10.30 -7.75 2.36
C GLN A 142 10.24 -6.22 2.22
N ASN A 143 10.23 -5.48 3.33
CA ASN A 143 10.23 -4.02 3.30
C ASN A 143 11.55 -3.47 2.75
N ASN A 144 12.69 -4.03 3.17
CA ASN A 144 13.99 -3.64 2.66
C ASN A 144 14.11 -3.95 1.17
N ARG A 145 13.62 -5.10 0.70
CA ARG A 145 13.56 -5.40 -0.73
C ARG A 145 12.75 -4.36 -1.48
N GLN A 146 11.52 -4.04 -1.03
CA GLN A 146 10.71 -2.98 -1.64
C GLN A 146 11.49 -1.67 -1.74
N LEU A 147 12.13 -1.24 -0.64
CA LEU A 147 12.88 0.01 -0.59
C LEU A 147 14.02 0.02 -1.62
N MET A 148 14.80 -1.06 -1.71
CA MET A 148 15.91 -1.12 -2.66
C MET A 148 15.43 -1.09 -4.12
N GLU A 149 14.36 -1.83 -4.42
CA GLU A 149 13.87 -1.99 -5.79
C GLU A 149 13.22 -0.71 -6.33
N ILE A 150 12.57 0.10 -5.48
CA ILE A 150 12.02 1.40 -5.94
C ILE A 150 13.11 2.46 -6.18
N PHE A 151 14.29 2.31 -5.57
CA PHE A 151 15.44 3.18 -5.78
C PHE A 151 16.47 2.62 -6.76
N TYR A 152 16.21 1.46 -7.37
CA TYR A 152 17.03 0.96 -8.46
C TYR A 152 16.73 1.78 -9.73
N PRO A 153 17.74 2.20 -10.52
CA PRO A 153 17.49 2.82 -11.82
C PRO A 153 16.60 1.91 -12.70
N GLY A 154 15.48 2.44 -13.18
CA GLY A 154 14.46 1.67 -13.92
C GLY A 154 13.56 0.78 -13.07
N GLY A 155 13.77 0.71 -11.75
CA GLY A 155 12.98 -0.17 -10.87
C GLY A 155 11.49 0.18 -10.79
N LEU A 156 11.14 1.46 -10.88
CA LEU A 156 9.76 1.95 -10.94
C LEU A 156 9.21 2.13 -12.36
N GLU A 157 10.02 1.88 -13.39
CA GLU A 157 9.52 1.86 -14.77
C GLU A 157 8.56 0.69 -14.96
N ARG A 158 7.74 0.76 -16.01
CA ARG A 158 6.81 -0.32 -16.34
C ARG A 158 7.54 -1.67 -16.39
N ASP A 159 6.99 -2.64 -15.68
CA ASP A 159 7.51 -4.01 -15.54
C ASP A 159 8.85 -4.14 -14.78
N GLY A 160 9.38 -3.04 -14.23
CA GLY A 160 10.51 -3.06 -13.30
C GLY A 160 10.15 -3.75 -11.98
N ASP A 161 11.16 -4.29 -11.28
CA ASP A 161 10.94 -5.06 -10.05
C ASP A 161 10.29 -4.23 -8.93
N GLY A 162 10.62 -2.94 -8.83
CA GLY A 162 9.97 -2.01 -7.93
C GLY A 162 8.50 -1.77 -8.29
N TRP A 163 8.17 -1.65 -9.57
CA TRP A 163 6.78 -1.58 -10.06
C TRP A 163 6.00 -2.86 -9.73
N LYS A 164 6.58 -4.03 -10.01
CA LYS A 164 5.96 -5.34 -9.72
C LYS A 164 5.70 -5.54 -8.24
N LEU A 165 6.67 -5.23 -7.40
CA LEU A 165 6.52 -5.33 -5.94
C LEU A 165 5.50 -4.32 -5.41
N SER A 166 5.47 -3.09 -5.92
CA SER A 166 4.46 -2.09 -5.56
C SER A 166 3.05 -2.56 -5.91
N THR A 167 2.86 -3.13 -7.09
CA THR A 167 1.59 -3.74 -7.50
C THR A 167 1.22 -4.91 -6.59
N ARG A 168 2.17 -5.80 -6.26
CA ARG A 168 1.97 -6.90 -5.30
C ARG A 168 1.56 -6.40 -3.92
N VAL A 169 2.15 -5.30 -3.45
CA VAL A 169 1.80 -4.68 -2.16
C VAL A 169 0.35 -4.18 -2.16
N ARG A 170 -0.18 -3.66 -3.27
CA ARG A 170 -1.62 -3.29 -3.36
C ARG A 170 -2.53 -4.48 -3.07
N PHE A 171 -2.29 -5.63 -3.68
CA PHE A 171 -3.04 -6.87 -3.41
C PHE A 171 -2.92 -7.32 -1.96
N VAL A 172 -1.71 -7.26 -1.39
CA VAL A 172 -1.49 -7.56 0.03
C VAL A 172 -2.29 -6.61 0.92
N HIS A 173 -2.26 -5.31 0.65
CA HIS A 173 -2.99 -4.30 1.42
C HIS A 173 -4.51 -4.47 1.33
N CYS A 174 -5.03 -4.76 0.14
CA CYS A 174 -6.44 -5.10 -0.05
C CYS A 174 -6.85 -6.29 0.81
N ARG A 175 -6.09 -7.39 0.76
CA ARG A 175 -6.37 -8.58 1.58
C ARG A 175 -6.31 -8.29 3.07
N ILE A 176 -5.30 -7.54 3.53
CA ILE A 176 -5.18 -7.15 4.94
C ILE A 176 -6.32 -6.24 5.37
N ARG A 177 -6.72 -5.28 4.53
CA ARG A 177 -7.87 -4.41 4.77
C ARG A 177 -9.15 -5.20 4.94
N ALA A 178 -9.42 -6.16 4.05
CA ALA A 178 -10.60 -7.02 4.15
C ALA A 178 -10.61 -7.87 5.44
N LEU A 179 -9.45 -8.39 5.86
CA LEU A 179 -9.33 -9.14 7.11
C LEU A 179 -9.58 -8.26 8.34
N LEU A 180 -8.95 -7.08 8.40
CA LEU A 180 -9.11 -6.13 9.49
C LEU A 180 -10.55 -5.60 9.57
N ALA A 181 -11.19 -5.34 8.44
CA ALA A 181 -12.56 -4.87 8.39
C ALA A 181 -13.60 -5.86 8.95
N ARG A 182 -13.25 -7.16 9.01
CA ARG A 182 -14.07 -8.22 9.63
C ARG A 182 -13.68 -8.54 11.07
N SER A 183 -12.60 -7.93 11.57
CA SER A 183 -12.13 -8.14 12.94
C SER A 183 -12.98 -7.34 13.91
N GLU A 184 -13.43 -7.98 14.99
CA GLU A 184 -14.11 -7.31 16.11
C GLU A 184 -13.21 -6.30 16.84
N VAL A 185 -11.89 -6.38 16.65
CA VAL A 185 -10.93 -5.48 17.30
C VAL A 185 -10.71 -4.19 16.50
N TRP A 186 -11.05 -4.18 15.20
CA TRP A 186 -10.89 -2.97 14.41
C TRP A 186 -12.07 -2.00 14.62
N ASP A 187 -11.84 -0.94 15.38
CA ASP A 187 -12.82 0.12 15.60
C ASP A 187 -12.84 1.06 14.38
N ARG A 188 -13.78 0.80 13.47
CA ARG A 188 -14.01 1.62 12.28
C ARG A 188 -14.48 3.05 12.63
N GLU A 189 -15.25 3.22 13.70
CA GLU A 189 -15.71 4.54 14.11
C GLU A 189 -14.54 5.38 14.62
N ALA A 190 -13.62 4.77 15.37
CA ALA A 190 -12.44 5.45 15.88
C ALA A 190 -11.38 5.70 14.83
N TRP A 191 -11.10 4.72 13.96
CA TRP A 191 -9.91 4.76 13.09
C TRP A 191 -10.22 4.88 11.60
N GLY A 192 -11.46 4.67 11.19
CA GLY A 192 -11.85 4.65 9.78
C GLY A 192 -11.55 3.31 9.09
N THR A 193 -11.27 3.38 7.79
CA THR A 193 -11.00 2.20 6.96
C THR A 193 -9.59 1.68 7.24
N PRO A 194 -9.37 0.38 7.46
CA PRO A 194 -8.02 -0.13 7.65
C PRO A 194 -7.15 0.08 6.41
N ILE A 195 -5.87 0.41 6.61
CA ILE A 195 -4.91 0.63 5.50
C ILE A 195 -5.46 1.66 4.50
N SER A 196 -6.06 2.73 5.00
CA SER A 196 -6.56 3.85 4.21
C SER A 196 -5.48 4.89 3.91
#